data_AF-A0AAN6JSW0-F1
#
_entry.id   AF-A0AAN6JSW0-F1
#
_cell.length_a   1.000
_cell.length_b   1.000
_cell.length_c   1.000
_cell.angle_alpha   90.00
_cell.angle_beta   90.00
_cell.angle_gamma   90.00
#
_symmetry.space_group_name_H-M   'P 1'
#
loop_
_entity.id
_entity.type
_entity.pdbx_description
1 polymer ?
#
loop_
_entity_poly.entity_id
_entity_poly.type
_entity_poly.pdbx_seq_one_letter_code
_entity_poly.pdbx_strand_id
1 'polypeptide(L)'
;MTGTASMSAPSPSSSVAAIQSQIEQLATVIQSLLSSPTFTTLQPDSPQLAEFVYEALPSISAIRAELRGLSDQVRHGKNEVASVKDEVDERRVKLDNLRYEREMLAEEIWRTRELRSIYQDVDLPSLEEFRACAPEEMRTDAILADEHQLTLNRLQHELAERQRLEDERRTLAREKLGLLKTDRSKAARLKTLEKATRELLEQAVALRDTAGSEEQA
;
A
#
# COMPACT_ATOMS: atom_id res chain seq x y z
N MET A 1 -30.88 5.37 16.04
CA MET A 1 -31.67 5.93 17.16
C MET A 1 -32.67 4.87 17.61
N THR A 2 -32.23 3.95 18.48
CA THR A 2 -33.09 2.96 19.12
C THR A 2 -32.97 3.24 20.61
N GLY A 3 -33.99 3.87 21.17
CA GLY A 3 -34.07 4.17 22.59
C GLY A 3 -34.16 2.86 23.36
N THR A 4 -33.09 2.50 24.04
CA THR A 4 -33.11 1.46 25.07
C THR A 4 -33.81 2.08 26.27
N ALA A 5 -35.06 1.67 26.50
CA ALA A 5 -35.76 1.96 27.73
C ALA A 5 -34.95 1.36 28.88
N SER A 6 -34.21 2.22 29.58
CA SER A 6 -33.64 1.92 30.88
C SER A 6 -34.82 1.68 31.83
N MET A 7 -35.31 0.44 31.85
CA MET A 7 -36.14 -0.04 32.94
C MET A 7 -35.24 0.02 34.17
N SER A 8 -35.49 1.02 35.01
CA SER A 8 -34.86 1.21 36.30
C SER A 8 -35.01 -0.08 37.12
N ALA A 9 -34.00 -0.95 37.05
CA ALA A 9 -33.90 -2.11 37.92
C ALA A 9 -33.91 -1.62 39.37
N PRO A 10 -34.64 -2.28 40.28
CA PRO A 10 -34.61 -1.92 41.69
C PRO A 10 -33.15 -1.95 42.17
N SER A 11 -32.70 -0.86 42.76
CA SER A 11 -31.31 -0.71 43.19
C SER A 11 -30.93 -1.84 44.15
N PRO A 12 -29.70 -2.38 44.10
CA PRO A 12 -29.28 -3.51 44.93
C PRO A 12 -29.44 -3.22 46.43
N SER A 13 -29.36 -1.95 46.85
CA SER A 13 -29.64 -1.49 48.21
C SER A 13 -31.09 -1.75 48.65
N SER A 14 -32.05 -1.64 47.74
CA SER A 14 -33.47 -1.85 48.02
C SER A 14 -33.83 -3.33 48.19
N SER A 15 -33.20 -4.23 47.41
CA SER A 15 -33.44 -5.67 47.56
C SER A 15 -32.74 -6.23 48.80
N VAL A 16 -31.53 -5.74 49.14
CA VAL A 16 -30.89 -6.13 50.41
C VAL A 16 -31.75 -5.70 51.60
N ALA A 17 -32.31 -4.50 51.59
CA ALA A 17 -33.22 -4.03 52.64
C ALA A 17 -34.52 -4.88 52.73
N ALA A 18 -35.06 -5.30 51.58
CA ALA A 18 -36.27 -6.13 51.53
C ALA A 18 -36.01 -7.57 52.03
N ILE A 19 -34.91 -8.21 51.61
CA ILE A 19 -34.46 -9.50 52.15
C ILE A 19 -34.25 -9.40 53.67
N GLN A 20 -33.61 -8.33 54.14
CA GLN A 20 -33.32 -8.14 55.55
C GLN A 20 -34.59 -7.98 56.39
N SER A 21 -35.57 -7.21 55.90
CA SER A 21 -36.89 -7.10 56.55
C SER A 21 -37.64 -8.44 56.59
N GLN A 22 -37.58 -9.23 55.51
CA GLN A 22 -38.20 -10.56 55.46
C GLN A 22 -37.52 -11.55 56.42
N ILE A 23 -36.19 -11.47 56.59
CA ILE A 23 -35.43 -12.27 57.56
C ILE A 23 -35.82 -11.88 58.99
N GLU A 24 -35.94 -10.58 59.28
CA GLU A 24 -36.38 -10.09 60.59
C GLU A 24 -37.80 -10.57 60.93
N GLN A 25 -38.72 -10.51 59.97
CA GLN A 25 -40.08 -11.05 60.13
C GLN A 25 -40.08 -12.56 60.38
N LEU A 26 -39.32 -13.33 59.60
CA LEU A 26 -39.17 -14.77 59.82
C LEU A 26 -38.58 -15.09 61.21
N ALA A 27 -37.58 -14.32 61.64
CA ALA A 27 -36.98 -14.46 62.96
C ALA A 27 -37.98 -14.17 64.07
N THR A 28 -38.84 -13.15 63.93
CA THR A 28 -39.91 -12.88 64.90
C THR A 28 -40.95 -13.99 64.99
N VAL A 29 -41.34 -14.58 63.86
CA VAL A 29 -42.27 -15.72 63.81
C VAL A 29 -41.65 -16.97 64.45
N ILE A 30 -40.37 -17.25 64.18
CA ILE A 30 -39.66 -18.36 64.84
C ILE A 30 -39.54 -18.11 66.35
N GLN A 31 -39.25 -16.89 66.77
CA GLN A 31 -39.07 -16.55 68.17
C GLN A 31 -40.38 -16.54 68.97
N SER A 32 -41.51 -16.17 68.36
CA SER A 32 -42.84 -16.29 68.96
C SER A 32 -43.22 -17.76 69.18
N LEU A 33 -42.89 -18.64 68.23
CA LEU A 33 -43.08 -20.09 68.37
C LEU A 33 -42.23 -20.63 69.54
N LEU A 34 -40.94 -20.33 69.56
CA LEU A 34 -40.01 -20.80 70.61
C LEU A 34 -40.41 -20.35 72.02
N SER A 35 -41.11 -19.22 72.14
CA SER A 35 -41.58 -18.66 73.41
C SER A 35 -42.96 -19.18 73.83
N SER A 36 -43.66 -19.90 72.95
CA SER A 36 -45.00 -20.42 73.20
C SER A 36 -44.94 -21.76 73.96
N PRO A 37 -45.83 -21.99 74.96
CA PRO A 37 -45.91 -23.28 75.67
C PRO A 37 -46.31 -24.46 74.76
N THR A 38 -46.83 -24.18 73.55
CA THR A 38 -47.15 -25.20 72.55
C THR A 38 -45.94 -25.79 71.86
N PHE A 39 -44.77 -25.14 71.89
CA PHE A 39 -43.55 -25.62 71.21
C PHE A 39 -43.07 -26.96 71.75
N THR A 40 -43.17 -27.18 73.07
CA THR A 40 -42.71 -28.41 73.73
C THR A 40 -43.60 -29.61 73.48
N THR A 41 -44.81 -29.41 72.92
CA THR A 41 -45.80 -30.45 72.65
C THR A 41 -46.09 -30.65 71.16
N LEU A 42 -45.33 -29.98 70.27
CA LEU A 42 -45.47 -30.09 68.82
C LEU A 42 -45.19 -31.52 68.34
N GLN A 43 -46.15 -32.10 67.61
CA GLN A 43 -45.96 -33.32 66.84
C GLN A 43 -45.89 -33.00 65.33
N PRO A 44 -45.23 -33.86 64.51
CA PRO A 44 -45.02 -33.63 63.08
C PRO A 44 -46.29 -33.42 62.25
N ASP A 45 -47.42 -33.99 62.69
CA ASP A 45 -48.72 -33.92 61.99
C ASP A 45 -49.74 -33.05 62.73
N SER A 46 -49.28 -32.24 63.68
CA SER A 46 -50.15 -31.40 64.50
C SER A 46 -50.68 -30.18 63.72
N PRO A 47 -51.95 -29.80 63.89
CA PRO A 47 -52.52 -28.63 63.23
C PRO A 47 -51.79 -27.33 63.63
N GLN A 48 -51.20 -27.29 64.84
CA GLN A 48 -50.41 -26.17 65.33
C GLN A 48 -49.10 -25.98 64.55
N LEU A 49 -48.45 -27.07 64.12
CA LEU A 49 -47.26 -26.99 63.27
C LEU A 49 -47.65 -26.51 61.86
N ALA A 50 -48.79 -26.96 61.33
CA ALA A 50 -49.28 -26.53 60.03
C ALA A 50 -49.60 -25.01 60.00
N GLU A 51 -50.18 -24.49 61.09
CA GLU A 51 -50.46 -23.06 61.27
C GLU A 51 -49.17 -22.23 61.29
N PHE A 52 -48.15 -22.67 62.04
CA PHE A 52 -46.85 -22.03 62.05
C PHE A 52 -46.14 -22.06 60.68
N VAL A 53 -46.18 -23.20 60.00
CA VAL A 53 -45.61 -23.32 58.65
C VAL A 53 -46.35 -22.38 57.69
N TYR A 54 -47.67 -22.25 57.81
CA TYR A 54 -48.44 -21.30 57.02
C TYR A 54 -48.06 -19.84 57.30
N GLU A 55 -47.70 -19.52 58.55
CA GLU A 55 -47.25 -18.17 58.96
C GLU A 55 -45.82 -17.85 58.49
N ALA A 56 -44.91 -18.83 58.48
CA ALA A 56 -43.51 -18.63 58.07
C ALA A 56 -43.29 -18.73 56.55
N LEU A 57 -44.12 -19.50 55.83
CA LEU A 57 -43.97 -19.80 54.40
C LEU A 57 -43.95 -18.54 53.51
N PRO A 58 -44.79 -17.51 53.73
CA PRO A 58 -44.75 -16.27 52.94
C PRO A 58 -43.37 -15.61 52.95
N SER A 59 -42.73 -15.48 54.12
CA SER A 59 -41.41 -14.85 54.23
C SER A 59 -40.31 -15.67 53.55
N ILE A 60 -40.34 -17.00 53.67
CA ILE A 60 -39.42 -17.91 52.95
C ILE A 60 -39.62 -17.78 51.44
N SER A 61 -40.87 -17.74 50.99
CA SER A 61 -41.20 -17.63 49.57
C SER A 61 -40.73 -16.30 48.98
N ALA A 62 -40.86 -15.20 49.73
CA ALA A 62 -40.42 -13.87 49.34
C ALA A 62 -38.89 -13.80 49.20
N ILE A 63 -38.14 -14.31 50.19
CA ILE A 63 -36.67 -14.38 50.12
C ILE A 63 -36.21 -15.21 48.92
N ARG A 64 -36.85 -16.36 48.65
CA ARG A 64 -36.54 -17.19 47.48
C ARG A 64 -36.91 -16.51 46.15
N ALA A 65 -37.94 -15.67 46.13
CA ALA A 65 -38.30 -14.90 44.95
C ALA A 65 -37.25 -13.80 44.69
N GLU A 66 -36.81 -13.09 45.72
CA GLU A 66 -35.76 -12.07 45.61
C GLU A 66 -34.40 -12.66 45.20
N LEU A 67 -34.00 -13.80 45.77
CA LEU A 67 -32.77 -14.50 45.38
C LEU A 67 -32.78 -14.92 43.90
N ARG A 68 -33.93 -15.36 43.39
CA ARG A 68 -34.10 -15.68 41.96
C ARG A 68 -33.98 -14.43 41.11
N GLY A 69 -34.64 -13.34 41.51
CA GLY A 69 -34.53 -12.04 40.84
C GLY A 69 -33.08 -11.53 40.76
N LEU A 70 -32.33 -11.59 41.86
CA LEU A 70 -30.91 -11.20 41.89
C LEU A 70 -30.05 -12.11 41.01
N SER A 71 -30.29 -13.42 41.03
CA SER A 71 -29.56 -14.37 40.17
C SER A 71 -29.82 -14.10 38.69
N ASP A 72 -31.06 -13.79 38.32
CA ASP A 72 -31.43 -13.40 36.96
C ASP A 72 -30.79 -12.07 36.54
N GLN A 73 -30.74 -11.08 37.43
CA GLN A 73 -30.04 -9.81 37.18
C GLN A 73 -28.54 -10.03 36.96
N VAL A 74 -27.89 -10.84 37.79
CA VAL A 74 -26.46 -11.18 37.61
C VAL A 74 -26.23 -11.90 36.28
N ARG A 75 -27.12 -12.84 35.93
CA ARG A 75 -27.05 -13.54 34.64
C ARG A 75 -27.26 -12.57 33.47
N HIS A 76 -28.19 -11.64 33.59
CA HIS A 76 -28.43 -10.61 32.58
C HIS A 76 -27.20 -9.72 32.40
N GLY A 77 -26.64 -9.18 33.48
CA GLY A 77 -25.43 -8.35 33.41
C GLY A 77 -24.22 -9.09 32.84
N LYS A 78 -24.06 -10.39 33.14
CA LYS A 78 -23.02 -11.23 32.52
C LYS A 78 -23.22 -11.36 31.01
N ASN A 79 -24.46 -11.57 30.57
CA ASN A 79 -24.79 -11.68 29.14
C ASN A 79 -24.58 -10.34 28.42
N GLU A 80 -24.96 -9.22 29.04
CA GLU A 80 -24.71 -7.88 28.49
C GLU A 80 -23.21 -7.60 28.34
N VAL A 81 -22.42 -7.89 29.37
CA VAL A 81 -20.96 -7.72 29.31
C VAL A 81 -20.34 -8.62 28.24
N ALA A 82 -20.82 -9.88 28.12
CA ALA A 82 -20.36 -10.78 27.06
C ALA A 82 -20.68 -10.23 25.67
N SER A 83 -21.90 -9.74 25.45
CA SER A 83 -22.31 -9.12 24.18
C SER A 83 -21.44 -7.91 23.83
N VAL A 84 -21.20 -7.01 24.78
CA VAL A 84 -20.34 -5.84 24.55
C VAL A 84 -18.90 -6.26 24.25
N LYS A 85 -18.39 -7.26 24.96
CA LYS A 85 -17.04 -7.81 24.71
C LYS A 85 -16.92 -8.36 23.30
N ASP A 86 -17.89 -9.15 22.85
CA ASP A 86 -17.89 -9.75 21.51
C ASP A 86 -17.88 -8.66 20.42
N GLU A 87 -18.66 -7.58 20.61
CA GLU A 87 -18.62 -6.45 19.68
C GLU A 87 -17.28 -5.68 19.70
N VAL A 88 -16.62 -5.57 20.85
CA VAL A 88 -15.30 -4.93 20.97
C VAL A 88 -14.25 -5.78 20.24
N ASP A 89 -14.30 -7.10 20.42
CA ASP A 89 -13.40 -8.03 19.76
C ASP A 89 -13.60 -8.01 18.23
N GLU A 90 -14.86 -7.95 17.76
CA GLU A 90 -15.16 -7.78 16.33
C GLU A 90 -14.57 -6.47 15.78
N ARG A 91 -14.77 -5.34 16.48
CA ARG A 91 -14.22 -4.04 16.08
C ARG A 91 -12.70 -4.04 16.09
N ARG A 92 -12.07 -4.74 17.03
CA ARG A 92 -10.61 -4.86 17.11
C ARG A 92 -10.04 -5.58 15.89
N VAL A 93 -10.63 -6.71 15.50
CA VAL A 93 -10.22 -7.43 14.28
C VAL A 93 -10.37 -6.55 13.04
N LYS A 94 -11.47 -5.79 12.93
CA LYS A 94 -11.66 -4.83 11.83
C LYS A 94 -10.58 -3.74 11.82
N LEU A 95 -10.23 -3.21 12.98
CA LEU A 95 -9.17 -2.20 13.10
C LEU A 95 -7.80 -2.75 12.65
N ASP A 96 -7.47 -3.98 13.06
CA ASP A 96 -6.22 -4.61 12.69
C ASP A 96 -6.15 -4.88 11.18
N ASN A 97 -7.25 -5.31 10.54
CA ASN A 97 -7.33 -5.44 9.09
C ASN A 97 -7.10 -4.09 8.37
N LEU A 98 -7.75 -3.02 8.83
CA LEU A 98 -7.57 -1.68 8.23
C LEU A 98 -6.15 -1.14 8.40
N ARG A 99 -5.49 -1.44 9.52
CA ARG A 99 -4.08 -1.08 9.74
C ARG A 99 -3.15 -1.79 8.77
N TYR A 100 -3.39 -3.08 8.56
CA TYR A 100 -2.66 -3.88 7.58
C TYR A 100 -2.84 -3.33 6.16
N GLU A 101 -4.09 -3.07 5.75
CA GLU A 101 -4.37 -2.50 4.43
C GLU A 101 -3.69 -1.14 4.22
N ARG A 102 -3.74 -0.26 5.24
CA ARG A 102 -3.05 1.03 5.20
C ARG A 102 -1.54 0.87 5.01
N GLU A 103 -0.92 -0.04 5.75
CA GLU A 103 0.52 -0.29 5.65
C GLU A 103 0.89 -0.84 4.27
N MET A 104 0.12 -1.79 3.76
CA MET A 104 0.31 -2.36 2.43
C MET A 104 0.17 -1.29 1.33
N LEU A 105 -0.85 -0.42 1.42
CA LEU A 105 -1.03 0.70 0.49
C LEU A 105 0.11 1.71 0.59
N ALA A 106 0.60 2.01 1.79
CA ALA A 106 1.73 2.93 1.96
C ALA A 106 3.01 2.37 1.31
N GLU A 107 3.27 1.08 1.46
CA GLU A 107 4.39 0.40 0.81
C GLU A 107 4.25 0.40 -0.72
N GLU A 108 3.05 0.16 -1.23
CA GLU A 108 2.78 0.20 -2.67
C GLU A 108 2.97 1.62 -3.25
N ILE A 109 2.50 2.65 -2.53
CA ILE A 109 2.74 4.06 -2.89
C ILE A 109 4.24 4.34 -2.91
N TRP A 110 5.00 3.87 -1.93
CA TRP A 110 6.44 4.05 -1.88
C TRP A 110 7.14 3.37 -3.07
N ARG A 111 6.82 2.10 -3.34
CA ARG A 111 7.34 1.36 -4.51
C ARG A 111 7.02 2.06 -5.83
N THR A 112 5.79 2.57 -5.98
CA THR A 112 5.37 3.31 -7.17
C THR A 112 6.10 4.64 -7.32
N ARG A 113 6.39 5.34 -6.21
CA ARG A 113 7.16 6.60 -6.22
C ARG A 113 8.63 6.38 -6.51
N GLU A 114 9.20 5.27 -6.04
CA GLU A 114 10.59 4.94 -6.30
C GLU A 114 10.82 4.34 -7.69
N LEU A 115 9.76 4.06 -8.44
CA LEU A 115 9.85 3.68 -9.84
C LEU A 115 10.50 4.82 -10.65
N ARG A 116 11.83 4.77 -10.77
CA ARG A 116 12.61 5.62 -11.65
C ARG A 116 12.49 5.07 -13.07
N SER A 117 11.90 5.86 -13.94
CA SER A 117 11.86 5.54 -15.36
C SER A 117 13.07 6.13 -16.06
N ILE A 118 13.56 5.42 -17.07
CA ILE A 118 14.79 5.72 -17.82
C ILE A 118 14.80 7.16 -18.37
N TYR A 119 13.63 7.74 -18.66
CA TYR A 119 13.54 9.10 -19.21
C TYR A 119 14.10 10.19 -18.26
N GLN A 120 14.15 9.93 -16.95
CA GLN A 120 14.66 10.89 -15.96
C GLN A 120 16.18 11.06 -16.04
N ASP A 121 16.88 10.05 -16.56
CA ASP A 121 18.34 10.04 -16.69
C ASP A 121 18.81 10.46 -18.10
N VAL A 122 17.88 10.82 -19.01
CA VAL A 122 18.24 11.22 -20.37
C VAL A 122 18.69 12.67 -20.37
N ASP A 123 19.92 12.91 -20.83
CA ASP A 123 20.42 14.24 -21.11
C ASP A 123 19.55 14.91 -22.19
N LEU A 124 18.76 15.88 -21.76
CA LEU A 124 17.87 16.67 -22.60
C LEU A 124 18.45 18.08 -22.77
N PRO A 125 18.28 18.70 -23.95
CA PRO A 125 18.64 20.10 -24.16
C PRO A 125 17.87 20.99 -23.18
N SER A 126 18.49 22.10 -22.78
CA SER A 126 17.88 23.07 -21.86
C SER A 126 16.57 23.63 -22.43
N LEU A 127 15.73 24.21 -21.57
CA LEU A 127 14.46 24.80 -22.02
C LEU A 127 14.66 25.93 -23.04
N GLU A 128 15.75 26.68 -22.92
CA GLU A 128 16.09 27.77 -23.84
C GLU A 128 16.48 27.23 -25.21
N GLU A 129 17.34 26.22 -25.24
CA GLU A 129 17.76 25.54 -26.48
C GLU A 129 16.57 24.86 -27.16
N PHE A 130 15.71 24.19 -26.41
CA PHE A 130 14.48 23.59 -26.95
C PHE A 130 13.57 24.66 -27.57
N ARG A 131 13.35 25.79 -26.88
CA ARG A 131 12.52 26.87 -27.43
C ARG A 131 13.11 27.48 -28.69
N ALA A 132 14.43 27.55 -28.82
CA ALA A 132 15.12 28.09 -29.98
C ALA A 132 15.10 27.13 -31.18
N CYS A 133 15.34 25.84 -30.95
CA CYS A 133 15.59 24.85 -32.01
C CYS A 133 14.37 23.99 -32.37
N ALA A 134 13.39 23.84 -31.47
CA ALA A 134 12.24 22.98 -31.72
C ALA A 134 11.25 23.62 -32.71
N PRO A 135 10.58 22.79 -33.55
CA PRO A 135 9.52 23.24 -34.44
C PRO A 135 8.37 23.94 -33.71
N GLU A 136 7.71 24.90 -34.39
CA GLU A 136 6.60 25.68 -33.81
C GLU A 136 5.43 24.83 -33.30
N GLU A 137 5.15 23.73 -33.98
CA GLU A 137 4.10 22.77 -33.62
C GLU A 137 4.33 22.15 -32.22
N MET A 138 5.59 22.03 -31.80
CA MET A 138 5.98 21.42 -30.53
C MET A 138 6.17 22.42 -29.38
N ARG A 139 6.03 23.73 -29.65
CA ARG A 139 6.25 24.82 -28.69
C ARG A 139 5.07 25.80 -28.57
N THR A 140 3.86 25.33 -28.88
CA THR A 140 2.65 26.15 -28.71
C THR A 140 2.44 26.55 -27.25
N ASP A 141 1.79 27.69 -27.00
CA ASP A 141 1.57 28.19 -25.64
C ASP A 141 0.81 27.20 -24.75
N ALA A 142 -0.09 26.40 -25.33
CA ALA A 142 -0.80 25.33 -24.64
C ALA A 142 0.15 24.20 -24.18
N ILE A 143 1.16 23.85 -25.00
CA ILE A 143 2.17 22.84 -24.67
C ILE A 143 3.16 23.40 -23.63
N LEU A 144 3.55 24.67 -23.74
CA LEU A 144 4.45 25.31 -22.79
C LEU A 144 3.83 25.48 -21.40
N ALA A 145 2.50 25.56 -21.31
CA ALA A 145 1.77 25.67 -20.05
C ALA A 145 1.60 24.34 -19.30
N ASP A 146 1.64 23.20 -20.00
CA ASP A 146 1.55 21.86 -19.41
C ASP A 146 2.92 21.18 -19.36
N GLU A 147 3.45 21.03 -18.14
CA GLU A 147 4.77 20.42 -17.90
C GLU A 147 4.91 19.00 -18.49
N HIS A 148 3.83 18.21 -18.44
CA HIS A 148 3.86 16.85 -18.98
C HIS A 148 3.98 16.87 -20.51
N GLN A 149 3.17 17.69 -21.16
CA GLN A 149 3.21 17.86 -22.63
C GLN A 149 4.54 18.46 -23.07
N LEU A 150 5.06 19.43 -22.34
CA LEU A 150 6.39 20.00 -22.59
C LEU A 150 7.49 18.93 -22.54
N THR A 151 7.46 18.07 -21.51
CA THR A 151 8.45 16.99 -21.36
C THR A 151 8.37 15.97 -22.50
N LEU A 152 7.15 15.58 -22.91
CA LEU A 152 6.95 14.68 -24.05
C LEU A 152 7.48 15.28 -25.36
N ASN A 153 7.18 16.55 -25.63
CA ASN A 153 7.67 17.22 -26.84
C ASN A 153 9.19 17.36 -26.84
N ARG A 154 9.81 17.66 -25.68
CA ARG A 154 11.27 17.68 -25.54
C ARG A 154 11.90 16.32 -25.86
N LEU A 155 11.33 15.23 -25.35
CA LEU A 155 11.80 13.88 -25.63
C LEU A 155 11.64 13.50 -27.11
N GLN A 156 10.51 13.86 -27.73
CA GLN A 156 10.27 13.61 -29.15
C GLN A 156 11.22 14.38 -30.06
N HIS A 157 11.50 15.64 -29.74
CA HIS A 157 12.46 16.45 -30.49
C HIS A 157 13.88 15.87 -30.39
N GLU A 158 14.32 15.51 -29.18
CA GLU A 158 15.63 14.86 -28.98
C GLU A 158 15.73 13.53 -29.74
N LEU A 159 14.67 12.73 -29.75
CA LEU A 159 14.62 11.49 -30.53
C LEU A 159 14.80 11.77 -32.03
N ALA A 160 14.07 12.76 -32.57
CA ALA A 160 14.16 13.14 -33.97
C ALA A 160 15.57 13.65 -34.35
N GLU A 161 16.18 14.47 -33.49
CA GLU A 161 17.55 14.96 -33.69
C GLU A 161 18.57 13.82 -33.65
N ARG A 162 18.46 12.89 -32.68
CA ARG A 162 19.34 11.71 -32.63
C ARG A 162 19.20 10.82 -33.86
N GLN A 163 17.99 10.64 -34.38
CA GLN A 163 17.75 9.91 -35.62
C GLN A 163 18.39 10.61 -36.82
N ARG A 164 18.21 11.94 -36.93
CA ARG A 164 18.83 12.74 -37.99
C ARG A 164 20.36 12.63 -37.98
N LEU A 165 20.97 12.79 -36.80
CA LEU A 165 22.42 12.70 -36.62
C LEU A 165 22.96 11.31 -36.89
N GLU A 166 22.22 10.25 -36.51
CA GLU A 166 22.60 8.87 -36.80
C GLU A 166 22.56 8.57 -38.31
N ASP A 167 21.55 9.08 -39.03
CA ASP A 167 21.44 8.93 -40.48
C ASP A 167 22.56 9.69 -41.20
N GLU A 168 22.87 10.92 -40.77
CA GLU A 168 23.99 11.71 -41.28
C GLU A 168 25.34 11.04 -40.98
N ARG A 169 25.52 10.48 -39.78
CA ARG A 169 26.71 9.69 -39.45
C ARG A 169 26.85 8.50 -40.40
N ARG A 170 25.76 7.82 -40.74
CA ARG A 170 25.74 6.67 -41.66
C ARG A 170 26.01 7.08 -43.11
N THR A 171 25.53 8.22 -43.58
CA THR A 171 25.85 8.73 -44.92
C THR A 171 27.33 9.09 -45.01
N LEU A 172 27.84 9.89 -44.06
CA LEU A 172 29.25 10.28 -44.00
C LEU A 172 30.19 9.09 -43.86
N ALA A 173 29.82 8.07 -43.08
CA ALA A 173 30.60 6.83 -42.98
C ALA A 173 30.68 6.08 -44.32
N ARG A 174 29.58 6.03 -45.09
CA ARG A 174 29.56 5.42 -46.43
C ARG A 174 30.41 6.22 -47.42
N GLU A 175 30.31 7.54 -47.40
CA GLU A 175 31.12 8.42 -48.25
C GLU A 175 32.60 8.29 -47.95
N LYS A 176 32.98 8.32 -46.66
CA LYS A 176 34.35 8.09 -46.20
C LYS A 176 34.89 6.75 -46.70
N LEU A 177 34.10 5.67 -46.59
CA LEU A 177 34.49 4.35 -47.11
C LEU A 177 34.68 4.38 -48.63
N GLY A 178 33.81 5.08 -49.35
CA GLY A 178 33.91 5.27 -50.80
C GLY A 178 35.21 6.00 -51.20
N LEU A 179 35.49 7.13 -50.56
CA LEU A 179 36.70 7.92 -50.79
C LEU A 179 37.96 7.10 -50.50
N LEU A 180 38.02 6.38 -49.38
CA LEU A 180 39.14 5.51 -49.03
C LEU A 180 39.39 4.41 -50.09
N LYS A 181 38.34 3.86 -50.70
CA LYS A 181 38.49 2.92 -51.82
C LYS A 181 39.06 3.60 -53.06
N THR A 182 38.59 4.81 -53.39
CA THR A 182 39.12 5.56 -54.53
C THR A 182 40.58 5.96 -54.32
N ASP A 183 40.97 6.36 -53.12
CA ASP A 183 42.35 6.72 -52.78
C ASP A 183 43.27 5.50 -52.87
N ARG A 184 42.84 4.33 -52.38
CA ARG A 184 43.59 3.07 -52.56
C ARG A 184 43.77 2.72 -54.03
N SER A 185 42.72 2.89 -54.86
CA SER A 185 42.81 2.63 -56.31
C SER A 185 43.75 3.62 -57.01
N LYS A 186 43.66 4.91 -56.68
CA LYS A 186 44.56 5.95 -57.21
C LYS A 186 46.01 5.70 -56.80
N ALA A 187 46.25 5.37 -55.53
CA ALA A 187 47.59 5.02 -55.04
C ALA A 187 48.18 3.80 -55.77
N ALA A 188 47.36 2.76 -56.01
CA ALA A 188 47.80 1.61 -56.81
C ALA A 188 48.13 2.00 -58.27
N ARG A 189 47.29 2.83 -58.91
CA ARG A 189 47.56 3.35 -60.27
C ARG A 189 48.80 4.22 -60.33
N LEU A 190 49.02 5.10 -59.36
CA LEU A 190 50.22 5.93 -59.25
C LEU A 190 51.46 5.05 -59.13
N LYS A 191 51.43 4.03 -58.27
CA LYS A 191 52.55 3.08 -58.15
C LYS A 191 52.86 2.35 -59.47
N THR A 192 51.83 1.99 -60.25
CA THR A 192 52.01 1.41 -61.59
C THR A 192 52.61 2.42 -62.56
N LEU A 193 52.12 3.66 -62.57
CA LEU A 193 52.62 4.73 -63.44
C LEU A 193 54.07 5.10 -63.10
N GLU A 194 54.42 5.16 -61.81
CA GLU A 194 55.80 5.37 -61.33
C GLU A 194 56.73 4.25 -61.82
N LYS A 195 56.26 3.00 -61.87
CA LYS A 195 57.05 1.88 -62.41
C LYS A 195 57.26 2.05 -63.93
N ALA A 196 56.19 2.31 -64.67
CA ALA A 196 56.25 2.47 -66.13
C ALA A 196 57.10 3.68 -66.56
N THR A 197 57.04 4.79 -65.82
CA THR A 197 57.88 5.97 -66.07
C THR A 197 59.34 5.72 -65.77
N ARG A 198 59.66 4.96 -64.71
CA ARG A 198 61.04 4.50 -64.45
C ARG A 198 61.57 3.62 -65.58
N GLU A 199 60.77 2.65 -66.02
CA GLU A 199 61.13 1.76 -67.15
C GLU A 199 61.36 2.56 -68.45
N LEU A 200 60.50 3.54 -68.76
CA LEU A 200 60.69 4.42 -69.92
C LEU A 200 61.94 5.30 -69.79
N LEU A 201 62.23 5.81 -68.59
CA LEU A 201 63.45 6.58 -68.34
C LEU A 201 64.70 5.73 -68.56
N GLU A 202 64.71 4.49 -68.04
CA GLU A 202 65.79 3.53 -68.28
C GLU A 202 65.97 3.24 -69.77
N GLN A 203 64.87 3.00 -70.50
CA GLN A 203 64.91 2.80 -71.95
C GLN A 203 65.42 4.03 -72.70
N ALA A 204 64.97 5.23 -72.33
CA ALA A 204 65.40 6.49 -72.95
C ALA A 204 66.88 6.80 -72.68
N VAL A 205 67.36 6.53 -71.47
CA VAL A 205 68.79 6.63 -71.11
C VAL A 205 69.61 5.64 -71.93
N ALA A 206 69.18 4.38 -72.01
CA ALA A 206 69.87 3.37 -72.82
C ALA A 206 69.95 3.79 -74.30
N LEU A 207 68.86 4.30 -74.88
CA LEU A 207 68.83 4.79 -76.26
C LEU A 207 69.77 6.00 -76.48
N ARG A 208 69.81 6.94 -75.54
CA ARG A 208 70.73 8.09 -75.60
C ARG A 208 72.19 7.63 -75.56
N ASP A 209 72.50 6.69 -74.67
CA ASP A 209 73.86 6.20 -74.49
C ASP A 209 74.31 5.35 -75.72
N THR A 210 73.39 4.65 -76.39
CA THR A 210 73.65 4.00 -77.69
C THR A 210 73.80 4.99 -78.85
N ALA A 211 72.98 6.05 -78.91
CA ALA A 211 73.09 7.07 -79.96
C ALA A 211 74.38 7.91 -79.83
N GLY A 212 74.82 8.20 -78.61
CA GLY A 212 76.09 8.89 -78.36
C GLY A 212 77.35 8.06 -78.62
N SER A 213 77.23 6.72 -78.68
CA SER A 213 78.34 5.82 -79.02
C SER A 213 78.47 5.57 -80.53
N GLU A 214 77.39 5.76 -81.32
CA GLU A 214 77.45 5.77 -82.79
C GLU A 214 78.04 7.08 -83.35
N GLU A 215 77.99 8.20 -82.61
CA GLU A 215 78.54 9.50 -83.04
C GLU A 215 80.06 9.67 -82.75
N GLN A 216 80.67 8.70 -82.05
CA GLN A 216 82.11 8.67 -81.71
C GLN A 216 82.93 7.60 -82.44
N ALA A 217 82.32 6.88 -83.40
CA ALA A 217 82.98 5.92 -84.30
C ALA A 217 83.09 6.50 -85.72
#